data_AF-A0A2W6ER64-F1
#
_entry.id   AF-A0A2W6ER64-F1
#
_cell.length_a   1.000
_cell.length_b   1.000
_cell.length_c   1.000
_cell.angle_alpha   90.00
_cell.angle_beta   90.00
_cell.angle_gamma   90.00
#
_symmetry.space_group_name_H-M   'P 1'
#
loop_
_entity.id
_entity.type
_entity.pdbx_description
1 polymer ?
#
loop_
_entity_poly.entity_id
_entity_poly.type
_entity_poly.pdbx_seq_one_letter_code
_entity_poly.pdbx_strand_id
1 'polypeptide(L)'
;MTYQPDVVVVGGGAGAVHSVSDDSLTWTLDSNAPHARDLRPGKVMFLTSRAVGRVLAVASSGNDIAVTIGPIDLADVIRDGHISVDRPLDISKMAFQSVPGLQGQSEFKPTGTGSTASPAPTGTGSASASPSGAPTSSGPTSAASLAPLAALTPAPLPPPVQGGGTEVTVGPFSAELTRNVTGSTGGQAETSIKLSYTQKGVTLGLTFSAKYNAPRIVSDLSFAGGKAQASHVRISGLEEIGLALTSGSETGLAGNFNTRLEIPAELNIPFAAGPVPMNVSIRFKFIIETAFSAKNATLSATGKLKVSGPIGFDYDSAGALSIITPEVTVAENPIDNLAGVSVGVNAVVIAAQVKVLLGIGAEALEVGPFGALTVSFGLTNGSAIGIVQCKQVSRDITISGGIGFTFAPTQLSWLKNLLGALGNVPLKIDSEFLNKTTPVAHKVDILPKVHICGA
;
A
#
# COMPACT_ATOMS: atom_id res chain seq x y z
N MET A 1 -22.85 -20.68 4.93
CA MET A 1 -21.44 -20.31 5.17
C MET A 1 -20.99 -20.94 6.46
N THR A 2 -19.81 -21.56 6.48
CA THR A 2 -19.24 -22.30 7.61
C THR A 2 -17.80 -21.83 7.85
N TYR A 3 -17.46 -21.61 9.11
CA TYR A 3 -16.08 -21.29 9.50
C TYR A 3 -15.23 -22.55 9.61
N GLN A 4 -13.92 -22.38 9.56
CA GLN A 4 -12.99 -23.43 9.94
C GLN A 4 -13.15 -23.77 11.43
N PRO A 5 -12.93 -25.03 11.83
CA PRO A 5 -13.16 -25.50 13.21
C PRO A 5 -12.21 -24.89 14.25
N ASP A 6 -11.12 -24.27 13.79
CA ASP A 6 -10.15 -23.55 14.62
C ASP A 6 -10.42 -22.04 14.73
N VAL A 7 -11.49 -21.53 14.10
CA VAL A 7 -11.93 -20.14 14.25
C VAL A 7 -12.70 -19.96 15.56
N VAL A 8 -12.27 -18.97 16.34
CA VAL A 8 -12.90 -18.52 17.57
C VAL A 8 -13.49 -17.13 17.32
N VAL A 9 -14.82 -17.05 17.24
CA VAL A 9 -15.54 -15.78 17.09
C VAL A 9 -15.71 -15.14 18.47
N VAL A 10 -14.94 -14.09 18.75
CA VAL A 10 -14.99 -13.38 20.03
C VAL A 10 -16.20 -12.44 20.05
N GLY A 11 -17.06 -12.60 21.05
CA GLY A 11 -18.24 -11.77 21.25
C GLY A 11 -17.90 -10.37 21.77
N GLY A 12 -18.89 -9.47 21.78
CA GLY A 12 -18.74 -8.09 22.29
C GLY A 12 -18.15 -7.09 21.29
N GLY A 13 -17.59 -7.55 20.17
CA GLY A 13 -17.12 -6.69 19.07
C GLY A 13 -16.11 -5.64 19.55
N ALA A 14 -16.29 -4.39 19.13
CA ALA A 14 -15.42 -3.29 19.56
C ALA A 14 -15.42 -3.06 21.08
N GLY A 15 -16.52 -3.35 21.77
CA GLY A 15 -16.62 -3.17 23.23
C GLY A 15 -15.81 -4.19 24.03
N ALA A 16 -15.41 -5.29 23.41
CA ALA A 16 -14.52 -6.27 24.02
C ALA A 16 -13.04 -5.86 23.96
N VAL A 17 -12.70 -4.80 23.22
CA VAL A 17 -11.31 -4.35 23.05
C VAL A 17 -11.02 -3.23 24.04
N HIS A 18 -10.10 -3.48 24.97
CA HIS A 18 -9.59 -2.45 25.86
C HIS A 18 -8.45 -1.67 25.21
N SER A 19 -7.57 -2.34 24.47
CA SER A 19 -6.45 -1.69 23.82
C SER A 19 -5.81 -2.50 22.69
N VAL A 20 -5.01 -1.82 21.87
CA VAL A 20 -4.21 -2.39 20.78
C VAL A 20 -2.80 -1.82 20.87
N SER A 21 -1.77 -2.64 20.65
CA SER A 21 -0.38 -2.20 20.58
C SER A 21 -0.12 -1.33 19.34
N ASP A 22 0.93 -0.52 19.36
CA ASP A 22 1.29 0.37 18.23
C ASP A 22 1.56 -0.39 16.92
N ASP A 23 2.00 -1.65 17.03
CA ASP A 23 2.19 -2.54 15.90
C ASP A 23 0.90 -3.23 15.44
N SER A 24 -0.24 -3.00 16.10
CA SER A 24 -1.53 -3.63 15.81
C SER A 24 -1.58 -5.15 15.89
N LEU A 25 -0.56 -5.80 16.46
CA LEU A 25 -0.46 -7.26 16.55
C LEU A 25 -0.94 -7.81 17.89
N THR A 26 -0.86 -7.04 18.96
CA THR A 26 -1.30 -7.45 20.30
C THR A 26 -2.56 -6.70 20.70
N TRP A 27 -3.62 -7.45 20.93
CA TRP A 27 -4.95 -6.96 21.29
C TRP A 27 -5.25 -7.34 22.74
N THR A 28 -5.59 -6.34 23.56
CA THR A 28 -6.04 -6.57 24.93
C THR A 28 -7.56 -6.60 24.93
N LEU A 29 -8.11 -7.75 25.29
CA LEU A 29 -9.55 -8.02 25.27
C LEU A 29 -10.08 -8.27 26.68
N ASP A 30 -11.36 -7.96 26.92
CA ASP A 30 -12.07 -8.39 28.13
C ASP A 30 -12.10 -9.93 28.19
N SER A 31 -11.53 -10.51 29.25
CA SER A 31 -11.51 -11.96 29.46
C SER A 31 -12.89 -12.57 29.70
N ASN A 32 -13.91 -11.76 29.96
CA ASN A 32 -15.31 -12.17 30.11
C ASN A 32 -16.10 -12.04 28.81
N ALA A 33 -15.51 -11.47 27.75
CA ALA A 33 -16.15 -11.45 26.45
C ALA A 33 -16.41 -12.90 25.97
N PRO A 34 -17.59 -13.18 25.36
CA PRO A 34 -17.91 -14.52 24.90
C PRO A 34 -16.80 -15.10 24.01
N HIS A 35 -16.38 -16.33 24.30
CA HIS A 35 -15.31 -17.05 23.59
C HIS A 35 -13.90 -16.46 23.65
N ALA A 36 -13.65 -15.34 24.34
CA ALA A 36 -12.30 -14.80 24.51
C ALA A 36 -11.36 -15.80 25.19
N ARG A 37 -11.90 -16.58 26.16
CA ARG A 37 -11.15 -17.65 26.84
C ARG A 37 -10.93 -18.89 26.00
N ASP A 38 -11.49 -19.00 24.80
CA ASP A 38 -11.24 -20.13 23.90
C ASP A 38 -10.01 -19.89 23.01
N LEU A 39 -9.48 -18.66 23.00
CA LEU A 39 -8.28 -18.28 22.23
C LEU A 39 -7.04 -18.97 22.77
N ARG A 40 -6.35 -19.73 21.91
CA ARG A 40 -5.11 -20.43 22.24
C ARG A 40 -4.16 -20.39 21.03
N PRO A 41 -2.84 -20.47 21.23
CA PRO A 41 -1.89 -20.55 20.13
C PRO A 41 -2.32 -21.58 19.07
N GLY A 42 -2.27 -21.17 17.80
CA GLY A 42 -2.70 -21.96 16.65
C GLY A 42 -4.15 -21.75 16.21
N LYS A 43 -5.05 -21.29 17.09
CA LYS A 43 -6.43 -20.92 16.73
C LYS A 43 -6.46 -19.66 15.87
N VAL A 44 -7.56 -19.42 15.18
CA VAL A 44 -7.83 -18.17 14.47
C VAL A 44 -8.76 -17.32 15.33
N MET A 45 -8.28 -16.16 15.76
CA MET A 45 -9.13 -15.16 16.41
C MET A 45 -9.94 -14.45 15.34
N PHE A 46 -11.25 -14.41 15.49
CA PHE A 46 -12.15 -13.58 14.70
C PHE A 46 -12.84 -12.58 15.64
N LEU A 47 -12.39 -11.33 15.59
CA LEU A 47 -12.97 -10.24 16.34
C LEU A 47 -13.76 -9.35 15.36
N THR A 48 -15.08 -9.45 15.42
CA THR A 48 -16.02 -8.83 14.48
C THR A 48 -15.72 -7.36 14.24
N SER A 49 -15.51 -7.01 12.96
CA SER A 49 -15.23 -5.64 12.48
C SER A 49 -13.96 -4.99 13.00
N ARG A 50 -13.02 -5.76 13.57
CA ARG A 50 -11.78 -5.24 14.15
C ARG A 50 -10.53 -5.98 13.68
N ALA A 51 -10.46 -7.29 13.90
CA ALA A 51 -9.24 -8.03 13.61
C ALA A 51 -9.54 -9.51 13.36
N VAL A 52 -8.81 -10.09 12.41
CA VAL A 52 -8.77 -11.54 12.24
C VAL A 52 -7.32 -11.97 12.07
N GLY A 53 -6.91 -13.00 12.80
CA GLY A 53 -5.51 -13.42 12.79
C GLY A 53 -5.27 -14.72 13.54
N ARG A 54 -4.15 -15.37 13.24
CA ARG A 54 -3.75 -16.63 13.89
C ARG A 54 -3.16 -16.28 15.24
N VAL A 55 -3.72 -16.82 16.31
CA VAL A 55 -3.22 -16.61 17.66
C VAL A 55 -1.82 -17.21 17.76
N LEU A 56 -0.83 -16.36 18.04
CA LEU A 56 0.57 -16.74 18.24
C LEU A 56 0.88 -16.90 19.73
N ALA A 57 0.35 -15.98 20.54
CA ALA A 57 0.54 -15.97 21.98
C ALA A 57 -0.72 -15.43 22.67
N VAL A 58 -0.92 -15.90 23.91
CA VAL A 58 -2.02 -15.49 24.78
C VAL A 58 -1.45 -15.32 26.18
N ALA A 59 -1.65 -14.15 26.79
CA ALA A 59 -1.27 -13.86 28.16
C ALA A 59 -2.47 -13.32 28.93
N SER A 60 -2.75 -13.91 30.09
CA SER A 60 -3.81 -13.41 30.98
C SER A 60 -3.25 -12.29 31.87
N SER A 61 -4.00 -11.21 32.05
CA SER A 61 -3.66 -10.11 32.93
C SER A 61 -4.90 -9.60 33.66
N GLY A 62 -5.17 -10.14 34.85
CA GLY A 62 -6.35 -9.77 35.64
C GLY A 62 -7.65 -10.10 34.90
N ASN A 63 -8.45 -9.06 34.61
CA ASN A 63 -9.71 -9.19 33.86
C ASN A 63 -9.52 -9.19 32.35
N ASP A 64 -8.29 -9.11 31.87
CA ASP A 64 -7.98 -8.97 30.45
C ASP A 64 -7.19 -10.18 29.94
N ILE A 65 -7.28 -10.37 28.63
CA ILE A 65 -6.47 -11.31 27.87
C ILE A 65 -5.74 -10.54 26.76
N ALA A 66 -4.41 -10.55 26.81
CA ALA A 66 -3.58 -10.03 25.74
C ALA A 66 -3.34 -11.14 24.71
N VAL A 67 -3.74 -10.90 23.47
CA VAL A 67 -3.69 -11.86 22.38
C VAL A 67 -2.81 -11.28 21.28
N THR A 68 -1.70 -11.95 21.00
CA THR A 68 -0.87 -11.64 19.85
C THR A 68 -1.32 -12.47 18.66
N ILE A 69 -1.65 -11.81 17.57
CA ILE A 69 -2.10 -12.45 16.34
C ILE A 69 -1.10 -12.25 15.18
N GLY A 70 -1.07 -13.24 14.31
CA GLY A 70 -0.27 -13.26 13.10
C GLY A 70 -1.12 -13.43 11.83
N PRO A 71 -0.47 -13.47 10.66
CA PRO A 71 -1.13 -13.65 9.38
C PRO A 71 -2.01 -14.90 9.31
N ILE A 72 -3.08 -14.79 8.55
CA ILE A 72 -3.95 -15.89 8.12
C ILE A 72 -4.31 -15.70 6.65
N ASP A 73 -4.82 -16.76 6.03
CA ASP A 73 -5.50 -16.67 4.75
C ASP A 73 -7.02 -16.62 4.92
N LEU A 74 -7.74 -16.13 3.90
CA LEU A 74 -9.20 -16.15 3.90
C LEU A 74 -9.76 -17.58 4.04
N ALA A 75 -9.04 -18.57 3.51
CA ALA A 75 -9.33 -20.00 3.64
C ALA A 75 -9.05 -20.56 5.04
N ASP A 76 -8.27 -19.88 5.88
CA ASP A 76 -8.11 -20.23 7.30
C ASP A 76 -9.34 -19.82 8.12
N VAL A 77 -10.19 -18.95 7.57
CA VAL A 77 -11.43 -18.48 8.22
C VAL A 77 -12.63 -19.21 7.66
N ILE A 78 -12.77 -19.24 6.33
CA ILE A 78 -13.94 -19.75 5.65
C ILE A 78 -13.67 -21.18 5.16
N ARG A 79 -14.46 -22.13 5.63
CA ARG A 79 -14.43 -23.51 5.13
C ARG A 79 -15.31 -23.66 3.88
N ASP A 80 -16.59 -23.34 4.01
CA ASP A 80 -17.55 -23.41 2.90
C ASP A 80 -18.40 -22.15 2.85
N GLY A 81 -18.53 -21.54 1.69
CA GLY A 81 -19.31 -20.30 1.55
C GLY A 81 -19.30 -19.75 0.15
N HIS A 82 -20.31 -18.92 -0.13
CA HIS A 82 -20.40 -18.14 -1.36
C HIS A 82 -20.71 -16.71 -0.95
N ILE A 83 -19.83 -15.81 -1.35
CA ILE A 83 -19.93 -14.37 -1.16
C ILE A 83 -20.12 -13.75 -2.54
N SER A 84 -21.26 -13.12 -2.75
CA SER A 84 -21.53 -12.36 -3.98
C SER A 84 -21.82 -10.90 -3.62
N VAL A 85 -21.07 -10.00 -4.24
CA VAL A 85 -21.17 -8.56 -4.05
C VAL A 85 -21.37 -7.94 -5.42
N ASP A 86 -22.42 -7.15 -5.55
CA ASP A 86 -22.64 -6.35 -6.75
C ASP A 86 -23.29 -5.03 -6.34
N ARG A 87 -22.47 -4.00 -6.11
CA ARG A 87 -22.95 -2.73 -5.53
C ARG A 87 -22.22 -1.50 -6.07
N PRO A 88 -22.93 -0.36 -6.20
CA PRO A 88 -22.28 0.92 -6.42
C PRO A 88 -21.42 1.30 -5.22
N LEU A 89 -20.27 1.90 -5.48
CA LEU A 89 -19.37 2.45 -4.47
C LEU A 89 -19.79 3.89 -4.16
N ASP A 90 -19.97 4.18 -2.87
CA ASP A 90 -20.32 5.52 -2.40
C ASP A 90 -19.06 6.28 -2.02
N ILE A 91 -18.43 6.94 -2.99
CA ILE A 91 -17.18 7.68 -2.80
C ILE A 91 -17.32 8.80 -1.75
N SER A 92 -18.55 9.29 -1.52
CA SER A 92 -18.83 10.29 -0.48
C SER A 92 -18.55 9.78 0.93
N LYS A 93 -18.57 8.45 1.14
CA LYS A 93 -18.28 7.80 2.42
C LYS A 93 -16.80 7.48 2.65
N MET A 94 -15.92 7.85 1.71
CA MET A 94 -14.48 7.64 1.86
C MET A 94 -13.95 8.46 3.04
N ALA A 95 -13.33 7.82 4.03
CA ALA A 95 -12.81 8.50 5.20
C ALA A 95 -11.29 8.33 5.30
N PHE A 96 -10.64 9.23 6.04
CA PHE A 96 -9.29 8.98 6.50
C PHE A 96 -9.33 8.30 7.86
N GLN A 97 -8.57 7.22 7.98
CA GLN A 97 -8.26 6.64 9.27
C GLN A 97 -6.75 6.52 9.36
N SER A 98 -6.13 7.44 10.12
CA SER A 98 -4.72 7.32 10.46
C SER A 98 -4.57 6.17 11.46
N VAL A 99 -3.96 5.07 11.03
CA VAL A 99 -3.54 4.02 11.96
C VAL A 99 -2.19 4.44 12.56
N PRO A 100 -2.08 4.65 13.88
CA PRO A 100 -0.80 4.93 14.53
C PRO A 100 0.25 3.84 14.19
N GLY A 101 1.51 4.22 13.97
CA GLY A 101 2.60 3.27 13.75
C GLY A 101 2.83 2.77 12.31
N LEU A 102 1.85 2.91 11.39
CA LEU A 102 2.01 2.52 9.97
C LEU A 102 2.61 3.62 9.06
N GLN A 103 2.93 4.79 9.61
CA GLN A 103 3.47 5.90 8.82
C GLN A 103 4.89 5.60 8.32
N GLY A 104 5.08 5.66 6.99
CA GLY A 104 6.41 5.71 6.36
C GLY A 104 7.10 4.38 6.11
N GLN A 105 6.43 3.23 6.27
CA GLN A 105 7.10 1.93 6.15
C GLN A 105 6.37 0.97 5.21
N SER A 106 6.80 0.97 3.96
CA SER A 106 6.75 -0.23 3.13
C SER A 106 7.93 -0.25 2.15
N GLU A 107 8.36 -1.42 1.69
CA GLU A 107 9.36 -1.56 0.63
C GLU A 107 8.60 -1.77 -0.69
N PHE A 108 8.93 -1.02 -1.72
CA PHE A 108 8.42 -1.13 -3.08
C PHE A 108 9.58 -0.65 -3.90
N LYS A 109 10.13 -1.57 -4.68
CA LYS A 109 11.19 -1.29 -5.62
C LYS A 109 10.50 -1.00 -6.95
N PRO A 110 10.57 0.22 -7.48
CA PRO A 110 10.07 0.49 -8.82
C PRO A 110 10.73 -0.51 -9.76
N THR A 111 9.93 -1.28 -10.49
CA THR A 111 10.46 -2.16 -11.54
C THR A 111 10.68 -1.31 -12.78
N GLY A 112 11.64 -0.40 -12.71
CA GLY A 112 12.03 0.50 -13.79
C GLY A 112 13.53 0.36 -14.03
N THR A 113 13.90 -0.36 -15.07
CA THR A 113 15.25 -0.30 -15.64
C THR A 113 15.38 0.98 -16.47
N GLY A 114 16.13 1.95 -15.95
CA GLY A 114 16.55 3.16 -16.66
C GLY A 114 16.45 4.38 -15.73
N SER A 115 17.47 5.20 -15.52
CA SER A 115 18.78 5.35 -16.14
C SER A 115 19.66 5.95 -15.06
N THR A 116 20.71 5.26 -14.64
CA THR A 116 21.79 5.88 -13.89
C THR A 116 22.40 6.94 -14.80
N ALA A 117 22.19 8.22 -14.48
CA ALA A 117 23.08 9.26 -14.96
C ALA A 117 24.47 8.99 -14.35
N SER A 118 25.25 8.15 -15.02
CA SER A 118 26.64 7.87 -14.67
C SER A 118 27.48 9.06 -15.12
N PRO A 119 28.29 9.68 -14.23
CA PRO A 119 29.47 10.39 -14.68
C PRO A 119 30.46 9.38 -15.27
N ALA A 120 31.11 9.75 -16.38
CA ALA A 120 32.10 8.94 -17.08
C ALA A 120 33.41 8.73 -16.26
N PRO A 121 34.27 7.76 -16.63
CA PRO A 121 35.25 7.15 -15.74
C PRO A 121 36.66 7.74 -15.88
N THR A 122 37.46 7.63 -14.82
CA THR A 122 38.93 7.71 -14.89
C THR A 122 39.56 6.60 -14.05
N GLY A 123 40.36 5.77 -14.70
CA GLY A 123 41.64 5.29 -14.14
C GLY A 123 41.65 3.97 -13.37
N THR A 124 41.81 2.86 -14.11
CA THR A 124 42.79 1.79 -13.90
C THR A 124 43.37 1.53 -12.50
N GLY A 125 43.14 0.33 -11.97
CA GLY A 125 43.93 -0.28 -10.90
C GLY A 125 43.50 -1.72 -10.62
N SER A 126 44.24 -2.68 -11.16
CA SER A 126 44.01 -4.12 -11.15
C SER A 126 44.57 -4.81 -9.90
N ALA A 127 43.85 -5.78 -9.33
CA ALA A 127 44.31 -7.04 -8.69
C ALA A 127 43.14 -7.62 -7.84
N SER A 128 42.49 -8.74 -8.20
CA SER A 128 42.94 -10.14 -8.11
C SER A 128 43.20 -10.64 -6.69
N ALA A 129 42.21 -11.30 -6.08
CA ALA A 129 42.40 -12.53 -5.29
C ALA A 129 41.05 -13.20 -4.96
N SER A 130 40.96 -14.50 -5.26
CA SER A 130 39.86 -15.42 -4.95
C SER A 130 40.04 -16.03 -3.54
N PRO A 131 39.04 -16.77 -3.00
CA PRO A 131 38.77 -16.92 -1.58
C PRO A 131 39.40 -18.17 -0.94
N SER A 132 39.57 -18.16 0.40
CA SER A 132 39.75 -19.37 1.20
C SER A 132 39.46 -19.09 2.68
N GLY A 133 38.59 -19.90 3.30
CA GLY A 133 38.32 -19.83 4.75
C GLY A 133 37.01 -20.50 5.15
N ALA A 134 37.10 -21.80 5.45
CA ALA A 134 36.03 -22.68 5.95
C ALA A 134 35.62 -22.37 7.42
N PRO A 135 34.52 -22.96 7.94
CA PRO A 135 33.76 -22.45 9.07
C PRO A 135 34.22 -23.02 10.43
N THR A 136 34.11 -22.22 11.49
CA THR A 136 34.35 -22.65 12.87
C THR A 136 33.07 -22.62 13.71
N SER A 137 32.64 -23.84 14.03
CA SER A 137 31.99 -24.37 15.25
C SER A 137 31.17 -23.45 16.19
N SER A 138 29.94 -23.91 16.34
CA SER A 138 28.95 -23.77 17.43
C SER A 138 29.47 -23.76 18.88
N GLY A 139 28.94 -22.84 19.68
CA GLY A 139 28.85 -22.90 21.15
C GLY A 139 27.40 -22.64 21.60
N PRO A 140 26.97 -23.15 22.77
CA PRO A 140 25.56 -23.25 23.14
C PRO A 140 24.98 -21.89 23.52
N THR A 141 23.92 -21.49 22.81
CA THR A 141 23.10 -20.33 23.17
C THR A 141 22.26 -20.65 24.40
N SER A 142 22.56 -19.95 25.49
CA SER A 142 21.74 -19.85 26.70
C SER A 142 20.29 -19.49 26.33
N ALA A 143 19.33 -20.18 26.97
CA ALA A 143 17.91 -19.91 26.86
C ALA A 143 17.63 -18.43 27.14
N ALA A 144 17.14 -17.70 26.13
CA ALA A 144 16.67 -16.34 26.28
C ALA A 144 15.37 -16.37 27.09
N SER A 145 15.46 -15.92 28.34
CA SER A 145 14.33 -15.53 29.17
C SER A 145 13.51 -14.47 28.42
N LEU A 146 12.29 -14.82 28.00
CA LEU A 146 11.32 -13.86 27.49
C LEU A 146 11.06 -12.82 28.59
N ALA A 147 11.54 -11.59 28.37
CA ALA A 147 11.14 -10.46 29.21
C ALA A 147 9.61 -10.33 29.16
N PRO A 148 8.94 -10.00 30.28
CA PRO A 148 7.51 -9.79 30.28
C PRO A 148 7.17 -8.70 29.28
N LEU A 149 6.14 -8.93 28.45
CA LEU A 149 5.50 -7.99 27.52
C LEU A 149 4.83 -6.82 28.28
N ALA A 150 5.60 -6.12 29.11
CA ALA A 150 5.16 -4.98 29.88
C ALA A 150 5.42 -3.69 29.09
N ALA A 151 4.33 -3.05 28.70
CA ALA A 151 4.19 -1.62 28.44
C ALA A 151 4.81 -1.07 27.14
N LEU A 152 4.17 -1.38 26.00
CA LEU A 152 3.86 -0.29 25.07
C LEU A 152 2.58 0.38 25.60
N THR A 153 2.64 1.68 25.85
CA THR A 153 1.49 2.43 26.38
C THR A 153 0.43 2.48 25.28
N PRO A 154 -0.77 1.92 25.48
CA PRO A 154 -1.73 1.84 24.40
C PRO A 154 -2.33 3.20 24.07
N ALA A 155 -2.26 3.61 22.80
CA ALA A 155 -3.00 4.75 22.30
C ALA A 155 -4.40 4.29 21.83
N PRO A 156 -5.49 4.96 22.24
CA PRO A 156 -6.81 4.75 21.64
C PRO A 156 -6.73 5.00 20.13
N LEU A 157 -7.34 4.12 19.33
CA LEU A 157 -7.48 4.35 17.89
C LEU A 157 -8.21 5.68 17.68
N PRO A 158 -7.63 6.64 16.95
CA PRO A 158 -8.31 7.90 16.67
C PRO A 158 -9.59 7.60 15.87
N PRO A 159 -10.71 8.29 16.14
CA PRO A 159 -11.93 8.10 15.39
C PRO A 159 -11.70 8.41 13.91
N PRO A 160 -12.37 7.71 12.97
CA PRO A 160 -12.28 8.01 11.55
C PRO A 160 -12.62 9.48 11.30
N VAL A 161 -11.75 10.20 10.59
CA VAL A 161 -11.99 11.59 10.23
C VAL A 161 -12.93 11.59 9.03
N GLN A 162 -14.22 11.75 9.32
CA GLN A 162 -15.24 11.96 8.30
C GLN A 162 -15.32 13.45 7.95
N GLY A 163 -14.70 13.84 6.84
CA GLY A 163 -14.78 15.21 6.31
C GLY A 163 -13.77 15.43 5.18
N GLY A 164 -14.14 16.19 4.15
CA GLY A 164 -13.19 16.65 3.13
C GLY A 164 -12.48 17.90 3.65
N GLY A 165 -11.19 18.07 3.31
CA GLY A 165 -10.45 19.30 3.58
C GLY A 165 -9.72 19.37 4.94
N THR A 166 -9.66 18.30 5.72
CA THR A 166 -8.78 18.27 6.90
C THR A 166 -7.36 17.89 6.48
N GLU A 167 -6.43 18.80 6.73
CA GLU A 167 -5.00 18.59 6.52
C GLU A 167 -4.48 17.57 7.55
N VAL A 168 -3.79 16.52 7.08
CA VAL A 168 -3.17 15.49 7.90
C VAL A 168 -1.67 15.52 7.66
N THR A 169 -0.88 15.63 8.73
CA THR A 169 0.58 15.52 8.63
C THR A 169 0.98 14.05 8.62
N VAL A 170 1.78 13.65 7.62
CA VAL A 170 2.34 12.31 7.50
C VAL A 170 3.84 12.43 7.30
N GLY A 171 4.61 12.21 8.36
CA GLY A 171 6.03 12.52 8.39
C GLY A 171 6.30 14.01 8.06
N PRO A 172 7.19 14.33 7.10
CA PRO A 172 7.46 15.72 6.72
C PRO A 172 6.45 16.30 5.71
N PHE A 173 5.44 15.53 5.30
CA PHE A 173 4.43 15.94 4.32
C PHE A 173 3.15 16.39 5.02
N SER A 174 2.51 17.39 4.42
CA SER A 174 1.11 17.71 4.64
C SER A 174 0.28 17.05 3.53
N ALA A 175 -0.80 16.37 3.91
CA ALA A 175 -1.72 15.72 2.99
C ALA A 175 -3.14 16.25 3.17
N GLU A 176 -3.81 16.60 2.08
CA GLU A 176 -5.20 17.03 2.06
C GLU A 176 -5.99 16.16 1.07
N LEU A 177 -7.13 15.59 1.52
CA LEU A 177 -8.08 14.93 0.61
C LEU A 177 -9.29 15.81 0.38
N THR A 178 -9.55 16.07 -0.88
CA THR A 178 -10.77 16.69 -1.35
C THR A 178 -11.63 15.63 -2.05
N ARG A 179 -12.95 15.73 -1.85
CA ARG A 179 -13.95 14.85 -2.46
C ARG A 179 -15.05 15.73 -3.01
N ASN A 180 -15.29 15.64 -4.31
CA ASN A 180 -16.39 16.30 -4.98
C ASN A 180 -17.32 15.22 -5.52
N VAL A 181 -18.55 15.17 -5.05
CA VAL A 181 -19.53 14.17 -5.50
C VAL A 181 -20.72 14.90 -6.09
N THR A 182 -21.08 14.53 -7.32
CA THR A 182 -22.21 15.09 -8.06
C THR A 182 -23.21 13.97 -8.35
N GLY A 183 -24.43 14.10 -7.82
CA GLY A 183 -25.52 13.13 -8.00
C GLY A 183 -25.76 12.22 -6.79
N SER A 184 -26.59 11.19 -6.98
CA SER A 184 -26.89 10.17 -5.96
C SER A 184 -25.74 9.15 -5.81
N THR A 185 -25.88 8.18 -4.89
CA THR A 185 -24.93 7.05 -4.72
C THR A 185 -24.62 6.38 -6.07
N GLY A 186 -23.33 6.24 -6.40
CA GLY A 186 -22.90 5.76 -7.72
C GLY A 186 -23.03 6.81 -8.84
N GLY A 187 -23.05 8.11 -8.50
CA GLY A 187 -22.98 9.21 -9.46
C GLY A 187 -21.56 9.50 -9.94
N GLN A 188 -21.33 10.72 -10.42
CA GLN A 188 -20.00 11.20 -10.73
C GLN A 188 -19.29 11.61 -9.45
N ALA A 189 -18.03 11.24 -9.30
CA ALA A 189 -17.22 11.65 -8.17
C ALA A 189 -15.81 11.98 -8.63
N GLU A 190 -15.18 12.93 -7.95
CA GLU A 190 -13.76 13.23 -8.09
C GLU A 190 -13.15 13.21 -6.69
N THR A 191 -12.06 12.48 -6.55
CA THR A 191 -11.21 12.55 -5.36
C THR A 191 -9.87 13.16 -5.74
N SER A 192 -9.30 13.96 -4.85
CA SER A 192 -7.95 14.48 -5.04
C SER A 192 -7.18 14.44 -3.72
N ILE A 193 -5.96 13.93 -3.77
CA ILE A 193 -4.99 13.96 -2.69
C ILE A 193 -3.94 15.01 -3.07
N LYS A 194 -3.84 16.06 -2.27
CA LYS A 194 -2.76 17.06 -2.38
C LYS A 194 -1.71 16.78 -1.33
N LEU A 195 -0.46 16.77 -1.75
CA LEU A 195 0.72 16.57 -0.92
C LEU A 195 1.60 17.79 -1.01
N SER A 196 1.94 18.35 0.14
CA SER A 196 2.82 19.51 0.27
C SER A 196 4.02 19.15 1.12
N TYR A 197 5.20 19.55 0.68
CA TYR A 197 6.45 19.37 1.41
C TYR A 197 7.29 20.63 1.28
N THR A 198 7.80 21.13 2.40
CA THR A 198 8.71 22.28 2.46
C THR A 198 9.74 22.04 3.54
N GLN A 199 10.88 21.44 3.17
CA GLN A 199 12.03 21.27 4.06
C GLN A 199 13.34 21.28 3.27
N LYS A 200 14.46 21.60 3.95
CA LYS A 200 15.82 21.60 3.37
C LYS A 200 15.97 22.48 2.11
N GLY A 201 15.18 23.55 2.01
CA GLY A 201 15.16 24.45 0.86
C GLY A 201 14.53 23.83 -0.40
N VAL A 202 13.79 22.72 -0.27
CA VAL A 202 12.99 22.13 -1.35
C VAL A 202 11.51 22.30 -1.02
N THR A 203 10.76 22.79 -2.00
CA THR A 203 9.30 22.84 -1.97
C THR A 203 8.74 21.89 -3.01
N LEU A 204 7.73 21.12 -2.65
CA LEU A 204 7.04 20.19 -3.53
C LEU A 204 5.54 20.27 -3.24
N GLY A 205 4.76 20.44 -4.31
CA GLY A 205 3.32 20.29 -4.35
C GLY A 205 2.97 19.21 -5.37
N LEU A 206 2.26 18.17 -4.93
CA LEU A 206 1.82 17.06 -5.76
C LEU A 206 0.31 16.90 -5.58
N THR A 207 -0.45 16.94 -6.66
CA THR A 207 -1.87 16.60 -6.67
C THR A 207 -2.09 15.34 -7.47
N PHE A 208 -2.65 14.32 -6.85
CA PHE A 208 -3.16 13.12 -7.50
C PHE A 208 -4.68 13.20 -7.49
N SER A 209 -5.33 13.10 -8.64
CA SER A 209 -6.79 13.08 -8.73
C SER A 209 -7.31 11.85 -9.46
N ALA A 210 -8.49 11.39 -9.08
CA ALA A 210 -9.20 10.31 -9.72
C ALA A 210 -10.65 10.71 -9.95
N LYS A 211 -11.11 10.61 -11.21
CA LYS A 211 -12.51 10.83 -11.57
C LYS A 211 -13.21 9.51 -11.81
N TYR A 212 -14.41 9.44 -11.25
CA TYR A 212 -15.25 8.27 -11.27
C TYR A 212 -16.61 8.60 -11.90
N ASN A 213 -17.15 7.64 -12.62
CA ASN A 213 -18.50 7.65 -13.15
C ASN A 213 -19.13 6.30 -12.88
N ALA A 214 -20.21 6.30 -12.08
CA ALA A 214 -20.86 5.07 -11.64
C ALA A 214 -19.90 4.01 -11.10
N PRO A 215 -19.05 4.37 -10.11
CA PRO A 215 -18.10 3.41 -9.57
C PRO A 215 -18.84 2.22 -8.96
N ARG A 216 -18.43 1.01 -9.31
CA ARG A 216 -19.12 -0.23 -8.94
C ARG A 216 -18.12 -1.33 -8.66
N ILE A 217 -18.37 -2.08 -7.60
CA ILE A 217 -17.64 -3.31 -7.27
C ILE A 217 -18.51 -4.52 -7.54
N VAL A 218 -17.94 -5.48 -8.27
CA VAL A 218 -18.52 -6.79 -8.51
C VAL A 218 -17.53 -7.82 -8.00
N SER A 219 -17.97 -8.71 -7.12
CA SER A 219 -17.15 -9.78 -6.57
C SER A 219 -17.97 -11.04 -6.43
N ASP A 220 -17.39 -12.17 -6.80
CA ASP A 220 -17.93 -13.49 -6.52
C ASP A 220 -16.79 -14.35 -5.96
N LEU A 221 -16.88 -14.70 -4.68
CA LEU A 221 -15.91 -15.52 -3.97
C LEU A 221 -16.61 -16.78 -3.48
N SER A 222 -16.12 -17.94 -3.90
CA SER A 222 -16.65 -19.24 -3.49
C SER A 222 -15.57 -20.05 -2.77
N PHE A 223 -15.94 -20.70 -1.68
CA PHE A 223 -15.09 -21.55 -0.85
C PHE A 223 -15.76 -22.91 -0.67
N ALA A 224 -14.98 -23.98 -0.84
CA ALA A 224 -15.41 -25.33 -0.53
C ALA A 224 -14.26 -26.11 0.10
N GLY A 225 -14.51 -26.73 1.25
CA GLY A 225 -13.54 -27.52 1.98
C GLY A 225 -12.29 -26.76 2.40
N GLY A 226 -12.39 -25.45 2.67
CA GLY A 226 -11.26 -24.59 3.00
C GLY A 226 -10.37 -24.26 1.80
N LYS A 227 -10.90 -24.34 0.57
CA LYS A 227 -10.21 -23.96 -0.66
C LYS A 227 -11.02 -22.95 -1.44
N ALA A 228 -10.38 -21.86 -1.85
CA ALA A 228 -10.94 -20.92 -2.81
C ALA A 228 -11.24 -21.66 -4.12
N GLN A 229 -12.46 -21.50 -4.59
CA GLN A 229 -12.92 -21.94 -5.91
C GLN A 229 -12.71 -20.81 -6.92
N ALA A 230 -13.21 -20.99 -8.15
CA ALA A 230 -13.24 -19.92 -9.12
C ALA A 230 -13.88 -18.65 -8.51
N SER A 231 -13.18 -17.53 -8.60
CA SER A 231 -13.57 -16.28 -7.98
C SER A 231 -13.12 -15.09 -8.82
N HIS A 232 -13.84 -13.98 -8.72
CA HIS A 232 -13.46 -12.76 -9.42
C HIS A 232 -13.75 -11.54 -8.58
N VAL A 233 -12.94 -10.50 -8.76
CA VAL A 233 -13.17 -9.17 -8.22
C VAL A 233 -12.92 -8.16 -9.32
N ARG A 234 -13.90 -7.29 -9.55
CA ARG A 234 -13.86 -6.24 -10.57
C ARG A 234 -14.33 -4.93 -9.97
N ILE A 235 -13.57 -3.89 -10.23
CA ILE A 235 -13.89 -2.52 -9.88
C ILE A 235 -13.97 -1.74 -11.18
N SER A 236 -15.08 -1.05 -11.37
CA SER A 236 -15.38 -0.29 -12.60
C SER A 236 -15.76 1.14 -12.26
N GLY A 237 -15.79 1.99 -13.29
CA GLY A 237 -16.20 3.38 -13.18
C GLY A 237 -15.07 4.35 -12.85
N LEU A 238 -13.80 3.97 -12.98
CA LEU A 238 -12.68 4.91 -13.00
C LEU A 238 -12.49 5.42 -14.43
N GLU A 239 -12.59 6.73 -14.64
CA GLU A 239 -12.54 7.35 -15.99
C GLU A 239 -11.25 8.12 -16.25
N GLU A 240 -10.70 8.76 -15.23
CA GLU A 240 -9.52 9.62 -15.38
C GLU A 240 -8.64 9.59 -14.14
N ILE A 241 -7.33 9.58 -14.35
CA ILE A 241 -6.31 9.81 -13.33
C ILE A 241 -5.54 11.06 -13.72
N GLY A 242 -5.50 12.03 -12.82
CA GLY A 242 -4.75 13.27 -12.97
C GLY A 242 -3.52 13.32 -12.08
N LEU A 243 -2.45 13.91 -12.61
CA LEU A 243 -1.25 14.25 -11.88
C LEU A 243 -0.92 15.73 -12.12
N ALA A 244 -0.67 16.49 -11.07
CA ALA A 244 -0.05 17.80 -11.15
C ALA A 244 1.12 17.88 -10.17
N LEU A 245 2.28 18.28 -10.67
CA LEU A 245 3.50 18.50 -9.90
C LEU A 245 3.91 19.95 -10.02
N THR A 246 4.29 20.54 -8.89
CA THR A 246 5.10 21.76 -8.80
C THR A 246 6.22 21.52 -7.81
N SER A 247 7.44 21.86 -8.14
CA SER A 247 8.58 21.72 -7.26
C SER A 247 9.63 22.79 -7.49
N GLY A 248 10.39 23.08 -6.44
CA GLY A 248 11.48 24.03 -6.49
C GLY A 248 12.56 23.69 -5.47
N SER A 249 13.80 24.06 -5.78
CA SER A 249 14.96 23.83 -4.91
C SER A 249 15.83 25.09 -4.84
N GLU A 250 16.00 25.63 -3.65
CA GLU A 250 16.92 26.73 -3.32
C GLU A 250 18.34 26.21 -3.07
N THR A 251 18.47 24.94 -2.67
CA THR A 251 19.72 24.32 -2.21
C THR A 251 20.38 23.43 -3.26
N GLY A 252 19.68 23.12 -4.35
CA GLY A 252 20.16 22.21 -5.39
C GLY A 252 20.38 20.81 -4.84
N LEU A 253 21.57 20.24 -5.08
CA LEU A 253 21.93 18.87 -4.68
C LEU A 253 21.72 18.59 -3.20
N ALA A 254 21.99 19.57 -2.33
CA ALA A 254 21.91 19.42 -0.87
C ALA A 254 20.47 19.24 -0.35
N GLY A 255 19.48 19.64 -1.14
CA GLY A 255 18.06 19.53 -0.79
C GLY A 255 17.40 18.24 -1.26
N ASN A 256 18.07 17.46 -2.12
CA ASN A 256 17.48 16.27 -2.72
C ASN A 256 17.11 15.23 -1.66
N PHE A 257 15.94 14.65 -1.83
CA PHE A 257 15.45 13.57 -0.98
C PHE A 257 14.86 12.44 -1.82
N ASN A 258 14.87 11.26 -1.22
CA ASN A 258 14.09 10.12 -1.65
C ASN A 258 13.21 9.74 -0.46
N THR A 259 11.91 9.86 -0.62
CA THR A 259 10.97 9.54 0.45
C THR A 259 9.80 8.78 -0.11
N ARG A 260 9.44 7.73 0.63
CA ARG A 260 8.20 7.02 0.46
C ARG A 260 7.19 7.56 1.46
N LEU A 261 6.01 7.84 0.97
CA LEU A 261 4.88 8.27 1.75
C LEU A 261 3.74 7.27 1.57
N GLU A 262 3.31 6.64 2.65
CA GLU A 262 2.11 5.81 2.64
C GLU A 262 0.99 6.59 3.32
N ILE A 263 -0.10 6.82 2.59
CA ILE A 263 -1.27 7.53 3.09
C ILE A 263 -2.37 6.48 3.24
N PRO A 264 -2.67 6.08 4.49
CA PRO A 264 -3.81 5.24 4.76
C PRO A 264 -5.07 6.09 4.59
N ALA A 265 -5.59 6.17 3.37
CA ALA A 265 -7.03 6.39 3.21
C ALA A 265 -7.70 5.04 3.42
N GLU A 266 -8.89 5.03 4.04
CA GLU A 266 -9.67 3.81 4.17
C GLU A 266 -11.11 4.13 3.80
N LEU A 267 -11.55 3.65 2.63
CA LEU A 267 -12.97 3.62 2.30
C LEU A 267 -13.58 2.37 2.93
N ASN A 268 -13.80 2.38 4.25
CA ASN A 268 -14.44 1.26 4.92
C ASN A 268 -15.93 1.23 4.57
N ILE A 269 -16.27 0.50 3.52
CA ILE A 269 -17.67 0.17 3.19
C ILE A 269 -17.93 -1.20 3.83
N PRO A 270 -18.56 -1.25 5.02
CA PRO A 270 -19.01 -2.53 5.56
C PRO A 270 -20.13 -3.03 4.66
N PHE A 271 -19.98 -4.24 4.15
CA PHE A 271 -21.10 -4.94 3.54
C PHE A 271 -21.22 -6.32 4.19
N ALA A 272 -22.46 -6.70 4.49
CA ALA A 272 -22.76 -8.02 5.03
C ALA A 272 -22.80 -9.01 3.86
N ALA A 273 -21.79 -9.87 3.76
CA ALA A 273 -21.79 -11.03 2.89
C ALA A 273 -22.29 -12.24 3.70
N GLY A 274 -23.61 -12.26 3.98
CA GLY A 274 -24.19 -13.22 4.92
C GLY A 274 -23.73 -12.95 6.37
N PRO A 275 -23.25 -13.96 7.13
CA PRO A 275 -22.83 -13.77 8.52
C PRO A 275 -21.44 -13.14 8.67
N VAL A 276 -20.70 -12.92 7.58
CA VAL A 276 -19.33 -12.39 7.63
C VAL A 276 -19.33 -10.89 7.33
N PRO A 277 -18.86 -10.05 8.27
CA PRO A 277 -18.57 -8.65 7.98
C PRO A 277 -17.34 -8.59 7.07
N MET A 278 -17.51 -7.99 5.90
CA MET A 278 -16.40 -7.68 5.00
C MET A 278 -16.25 -6.17 4.86
N ASN A 279 -15.01 -5.76 4.61
CA ASN A 279 -14.66 -4.38 4.30
C ASN A 279 -14.03 -4.29 2.91
N VAL A 280 -14.23 -3.14 2.28
CA VAL A 280 -13.35 -2.68 1.20
C VAL A 280 -12.34 -1.73 1.84
N SER A 281 -11.07 -1.80 1.43
CA SER A 281 -10.03 -0.87 1.85
C SER A 281 -9.30 -0.33 0.64
N ILE A 282 -8.99 0.97 0.62
CA ILE A 282 -8.35 1.65 -0.51
C ILE A 282 -7.11 2.39 -0.02
N ARG A 283 -5.94 1.81 -0.21
CA ARG A 283 -4.67 2.37 0.26
C ARG A 283 -3.95 3.13 -0.83
N PHE A 284 -3.38 4.29 -0.49
CA PHE A 284 -2.56 5.08 -1.39
C PHE A 284 -1.10 5.03 -0.94
N LYS A 285 -0.20 4.66 -1.86
CA LYS A 285 1.25 4.71 -1.64
C LYS A 285 1.89 5.65 -2.65
N PHE A 286 2.74 6.52 -2.16
CA PHE A 286 3.50 7.46 -2.96
C PHE A 286 5.00 7.23 -2.75
N ILE A 287 5.76 7.28 -3.84
CA ILE A 287 7.22 7.40 -3.80
C ILE A 287 7.56 8.68 -4.51
N ILE A 288 8.36 9.51 -3.87
CA ILE A 288 8.78 10.80 -4.39
C ILE A 288 10.29 10.87 -4.24
N GLU A 289 10.97 11.06 -5.37
CA GLU A 289 12.39 11.26 -5.42
C GLU A 289 12.70 12.52 -6.22
N THR A 290 13.55 13.38 -5.67
CA THR A 290 13.98 14.62 -6.30
C THR A 290 15.46 14.58 -6.60
N ALA A 291 15.85 15.05 -7.79
CA ALA A 291 17.24 15.15 -8.22
C ALA A 291 17.47 16.51 -8.89
N PHE A 292 17.56 17.57 -8.10
CA PHE A 292 17.98 18.89 -8.55
C PHE A 292 19.50 19.01 -8.54
N SER A 293 20.10 19.44 -9.66
CA SER A 293 21.55 19.67 -9.73
C SER A 293 21.96 21.13 -9.49
N ALA A 294 21.00 22.07 -9.50
CA ALA A 294 21.28 23.49 -9.31
C ALA A 294 20.33 24.15 -8.30
N LYS A 295 20.80 25.25 -7.72
CA LYS A 295 20.01 26.14 -6.86
C LYS A 295 19.02 26.96 -7.68
N ASN A 296 17.98 27.44 -7.01
CA ASN A 296 16.88 28.23 -7.59
C ASN A 296 16.27 27.56 -8.82
N ALA A 297 16.17 26.23 -8.76
CA ALA A 297 15.63 25.42 -9.82
C ALA A 297 14.13 25.19 -9.60
N THR A 298 13.34 25.15 -10.67
CA THR A 298 11.92 24.81 -10.62
C THR A 298 11.59 23.71 -11.60
N LEU A 299 10.59 22.89 -11.29
CA LEU A 299 10.03 21.89 -12.17
C LEU A 299 8.52 21.80 -11.93
N SER A 300 7.74 21.74 -13.00
CA SER A 300 6.30 21.55 -12.94
C SER A 300 5.84 20.71 -14.12
N ALA A 301 4.81 19.89 -13.91
CA ALA A 301 4.20 19.10 -14.97
C ALA A 301 2.75 18.78 -14.63
N THR A 302 1.90 18.72 -15.66
CA THR A 302 0.53 18.23 -15.53
C THR A 302 0.27 17.12 -16.54
N GLY A 303 -0.40 16.07 -16.10
CA GLY A 303 -0.73 14.93 -16.94
C GLY A 303 -2.08 14.34 -16.60
N LYS A 304 -2.76 13.80 -17.60
CA LYS A 304 -4.04 13.11 -17.44
C LYS A 304 -4.05 11.82 -18.24
N LEU A 305 -4.50 10.76 -17.60
CA LEU A 305 -4.70 9.45 -18.19
C LEU A 305 -6.18 9.13 -18.15
N LYS A 306 -6.77 8.80 -19.30
CA LYS A 306 -8.10 8.22 -19.39
C LYS A 306 -8.02 6.73 -19.16
N VAL A 307 -8.91 6.21 -18.34
CA VAL A 307 -9.03 4.80 -18.01
C VAL A 307 -10.39 4.31 -18.50
N SER A 308 -10.41 3.18 -19.19
CA SER A 308 -11.62 2.57 -19.71
C SER A 308 -11.66 1.07 -19.40
N GLY A 309 -12.77 0.61 -18.86
CA GLY A 309 -12.96 -0.78 -18.46
C GLY A 309 -12.63 -1.07 -16.98
N PRO A 310 -12.89 -2.29 -16.53
CA PRO A 310 -12.68 -2.68 -15.14
C PRO A 310 -11.20 -2.95 -14.82
N ILE A 311 -10.85 -2.77 -13.54
CA ILE A 311 -9.62 -3.27 -12.94
C ILE A 311 -10.01 -4.43 -12.04
N GLY A 312 -9.26 -5.52 -12.07
CA GLY A 312 -9.60 -6.68 -11.26
C GLY A 312 -8.71 -7.87 -11.48
N PHE A 313 -9.18 -9.02 -11.01
CA PHE A 313 -8.58 -10.31 -11.31
C PHE A 313 -9.69 -11.37 -11.41
N ASP A 314 -9.42 -12.40 -12.19
CA ASP A 314 -10.16 -13.66 -12.17
C ASP A 314 -9.20 -14.77 -11.69
N TYR A 315 -9.69 -15.58 -10.77
CA TYR A 315 -9.04 -16.78 -10.26
C TYR A 315 -9.88 -17.96 -10.71
N ASP A 316 -9.30 -18.91 -11.43
CA ASP A 316 -10.04 -20.06 -11.95
C ASP A 316 -10.01 -21.27 -10.99
N SER A 317 -10.80 -22.29 -11.31
CA SER A 317 -10.85 -23.54 -10.54
C SER A 317 -9.58 -24.39 -10.64
N ALA A 318 -8.68 -24.08 -11.59
CA ALA A 318 -7.37 -24.73 -11.71
C ALA A 318 -6.30 -24.03 -10.87
N GLY A 319 -6.64 -22.92 -10.21
CA GLY A 319 -5.76 -22.13 -9.36
C GLY A 319 -4.95 -21.08 -10.12
N ALA A 320 -5.29 -20.78 -11.37
CA ALA A 320 -4.61 -19.75 -12.15
C ALA A 320 -5.22 -18.37 -11.88
N LEU A 321 -4.34 -17.40 -11.57
CA LEU A 321 -4.69 -15.99 -11.44
C LEU A 321 -4.46 -15.25 -12.78
N SER A 322 -5.51 -14.57 -13.24
CA SER A 322 -5.49 -13.67 -14.38
C SER A 322 -5.84 -12.25 -13.94
N ILE A 323 -5.08 -11.26 -14.40
CA ILE A 323 -5.29 -9.86 -14.08
C ILE A 323 -6.14 -9.23 -15.17
N ILE A 324 -7.17 -8.50 -14.77
CA ILE A 324 -8.01 -7.72 -15.67
C ILE A 324 -7.44 -6.31 -15.71
N THR A 325 -6.92 -5.93 -16.87
CA THR A 325 -6.33 -4.62 -17.11
C THR A 325 -7.32 -3.74 -17.88
N PRO A 326 -7.56 -2.50 -17.45
CA PRO A 326 -8.31 -1.53 -18.23
C PRO A 326 -7.46 -1.06 -19.41
N GLU A 327 -8.12 -0.47 -20.39
CA GLU A 327 -7.46 0.33 -21.42
C GLU A 327 -7.05 1.67 -20.81
N VAL A 328 -5.81 2.10 -21.06
CA VAL A 328 -5.31 3.40 -20.60
C VAL A 328 -4.83 4.21 -21.80
N THR A 329 -5.37 5.42 -21.93
CA THR A 329 -5.00 6.37 -22.98
C THR A 329 -4.53 7.69 -22.38
N VAL A 330 -3.60 8.36 -23.05
CA VAL A 330 -3.09 9.66 -22.58
C VAL A 330 -4.05 10.75 -23.06
N ALA A 331 -4.71 11.43 -22.12
CA ALA A 331 -5.56 12.58 -22.44
C ALA A 331 -4.77 13.90 -22.44
N GLU A 332 -3.79 14.02 -21.54
CA GLU A 332 -2.89 15.17 -21.46
C GLU A 332 -1.48 14.63 -21.19
N ASN A 333 -0.56 14.87 -22.13
CA ASN A 333 0.79 14.34 -22.05
C ASN A 333 1.64 15.22 -21.10
N PRO A 334 2.25 14.67 -20.03
CA PRO A 334 3.07 15.47 -19.13
C PRO A 334 4.23 16.17 -19.81
N ILE A 335 4.75 15.67 -20.93
CA ILE A 335 5.88 16.30 -21.61
C ILE A 335 5.52 17.65 -22.24
N ASP A 336 4.28 17.80 -22.69
CA ASP A 336 3.79 19.04 -23.32
C ASP A 336 3.63 20.16 -22.28
N ASN A 337 3.38 19.78 -21.02
CA ASN A 337 3.24 20.68 -19.88
C ASN A 337 4.45 20.68 -18.94
N LEU A 338 5.55 19.99 -19.33
CA LEU A 338 6.77 19.97 -18.54
C LEU A 338 7.47 21.32 -18.67
N ALA A 339 7.48 22.08 -17.59
CA ALA A 339 8.09 23.39 -17.49
C ALA A 339 9.04 23.46 -16.29
N GLY A 340 10.00 24.36 -16.34
CA GLY A 340 10.95 24.55 -15.27
C GLY A 340 12.17 25.33 -15.74
N VAL A 341 12.76 26.09 -14.82
CA VAL A 341 13.96 26.88 -15.07
C VAL A 341 15.06 26.39 -14.16
N SER A 342 16.24 26.14 -14.72
CA SER A 342 17.43 25.77 -13.96
C SER A 342 18.68 25.88 -14.80
N VAL A 343 19.80 26.17 -14.16
CA VAL A 343 21.13 26.14 -14.79
C VAL A 343 21.72 24.73 -14.86
N GLY A 344 21.06 23.74 -14.26
CA GLY A 344 21.45 22.33 -14.28
C GLY A 344 20.30 21.41 -14.67
N VAL A 345 20.58 20.12 -14.81
CA VAL A 345 19.55 19.08 -15.03
C VAL A 345 18.77 18.87 -13.73
N ASN A 346 17.45 18.79 -13.81
CA ASN A 346 16.63 18.37 -12.67
C ASN A 346 15.73 17.22 -13.06
N ALA A 347 15.49 16.34 -12.10
CA ALA A 347 14.48 15.30 -12.24
C ALA A 347 13.62 15.17 -10.99
N VAL A 348 12.40 14.71 -11.20
CA VAL A 348 11.51 14.25 -10.14
C VAL A 348 10.89 12.93 -10.58
N VAL A 349 10.97 11.91 -9.74
CA VAL A 349 10.29 10.64 -9.94
C VAL A 349 9.13 10.55 -8.95
N ILE A 350 7.94 10.29 -9.47
CA ILE A 350 6.73 10.07 -8.67
C ILE A 350 6.19 8.70 -9.02
N ALA A 351 5.97 7.85 -8.04
CA ALA A 351 5.12 6.68 -8.19
C ALA A 351 3.91 6.81 -7.28
N ALA A 352 2.71 6.63 -7.82
CA ALA A 352 1.46 6.57 -7.06
C ALA A 352 0.84 5.19 -7.27
N GLN A 353 0.57 4.49 -6.18
CA GLN A 353 -0.11 3.20 -6.17
C GLN A 353 -1.43 3.33 -5.42
N VAL A 354 -2.52 2.91 -6.06
CA VAL A 354 -3.83 2.72 -5.45
C VAL A 354 -4.05 1.22 -5.30
N LYS A 355 -4.18 0.73 -4.07
CA LYS A 355 -4.46 -0.69 -3.77
C LYS A 355 -5.87 -0.80 -3.18
N VAL A 356 -6.74 -1.54 -3.84
CA VAL A 356 -8.06 -1.89 -3.31
C VAL A 356 -8.03 -3.32 -2.79
N LEU A 357 -8.39 -3.51 -1.53
CA LEU A 357 -8.47 -4.80 -0.86
C LEU A 357 -9.93 -5.07 -0.48
N LEU A 358 -10.38 -6.31 -0.69
CA LEU A 358 -11.69 -6.79 -0.30
C LEU A 358 -11.48 -7.89 0.73
N GLY A 359 -11.63 -7.57 2.01
CA GLY A 359 -11.13 -8.45 3.06
C GLY A 359 -12.09 -8.71 4.21
N ILE A 360 -11.61 -9.56 5.11
CA ILE A 360 -12.11 -9.68 6.47
C ILE A 360 -11.03 -9.11 7.40
N GLY A 361 -11.47 -8.34 8.39
CA GLY A 361 -10.61 -7.65 9.34
C GLY A 361 -10.81 -6.14 9.26
N ALA A 362 -10.04 -5.39 10.04
CA ALA A 362 -9.92 -3.95 9.88
C ALA A 362 -8.45 -3.55 10.04
N GLU A 363 -8.10 -2.39 9.50
CA GLU A 363 -6.81 -1.73 9.73
C GLU A 363 -5.59 -2.54 9.29
N ALA A 364 -4.62 -2.78 10.19
CA ALA A 364 -3.35 -3.42 9.87
C ALA A 364 -3.44 -4.94 9.59
N LEU A 365 -4.61 -5.56 9.77
CA LEU A 365 -4.78 -7.01 9.70
C LEU A 365 -5.98 -7.39 8.85
N GLU A 366 -6.00 -6.82 7.64
CA GLU A 366 -6.98 -7.15 6.62
C GLU A 366 -6.43 -8.22 5.69
N VAL A 367 -7.24 -9.26 5.47
CA VAL A 367 -6.89 -10.38 4.61
C VAL A 367 -7.95 -10.56 3.55
N GLY A 368 -7.51 -10.60 2.31
CA GLY A 368 -8.40 -10.87 1.21
C GLY A 368 -7.77 -10.62 -0.16
N PRO A 369 -8.55 -10.86 -1.22
CA PRO A 369 -8.18 -10.45 -2.55
C PRO A 369 -7.92 -8.94 -2.66
N PHE A 370 -6.93 -8.57 -3.47
CA PHE A 370 -6.63 -7.19 -3.79
C PHE A 370 -6.35 -7.00 -5.28
N GLY A 371 -6.62 -5.78 -5.75
CA GLY A 371 -6.12 -5.24 -7.00
C GLY A 371 -5.35 -3.95 -6.72
N ALA A 372 -4.26 -3.72 -7.41
CA ALA A 372 -3.48 -2.49 -7.30
C ALA A 372 -3.17 -1.93 -8.67
N LEU A 373 -3.34 -0.62 -8.82
CA LEU A 373 -2.88 0.15 -9.98
C LEU A 373 -1.72 1.01 -9.54
N THR A 374 -0.57 0.87 -10.19
CA THR A 374 0.59 1.73 -9.96
C THR A 374 0.88 2.54 -11.21
N VAL A 375 0.98 3.84 -11.05
CA VAL A 375 1.36 4.78 -12.09
C VAL A 375 2.63 5.49 -11.64
N SER A 376 3.69 5.41 -12.44
CA SER A 376 4.95 6.11 -12.18
C SER A 376 5.28 7.07 -13.31
N PHE A 377 5.80 8.24 -12.93
CA PHE A 377 6.25 9.29 -13.81
C PHE A 377 7.68 9.67 -13.44
N GLY A 378 8.61 9.56 -14.39
CA GLY A 378 9.94 10.16 -14.28
C GLY A 378 9.97 11.42 -15.13
N LEU A 379 10.15 12.57 -14.51
CA LEU A 379 10.15 13.87 -15.16
C LEU A 379 11.56 14.43 -15.12
N THR A 380 12.17 14.70 -16.27
CA THR A 380 13.52 15.25 -16.36
C THR A 380 13.52 16.49 -17.25
N ASN A 381 14.09 17.58 -16.74
CA ASN A 381 14.25 18.83 -17.47
C ASN A 381 15.74 19.22 -17.47
N GLY A 382 16.27 19.38 -18.68
CA GLY A 382 17.65 19.77 -18.92
C GLY A 382 17.90 21.23 -18.56
N SER A 383 19.19 21.59 -18.56
CA SER A 383 19.64 22.94 -18.25
C SER A 383 19.13 23.96 -19.26
N ALA A 384 18.62 25.09 -18.77
CA ALA A 384 18.18 26.23 -19.58
C ALA A 384 19.35 26.99 -20.24
N ILE A 385 20.59 26.78 -19.79
CA ILE A 385 21.79 27.36 -20.41
C ILE A 385 22.49 26.38 -21.38
N GLY A 386 21.93 25.19 -21.57
CA GLY A 386 22.42 24.23 -22.56
C GLY A 386 22.11 24.69 -23.99
N ILE A 387 22.91 24.20 -24.96
CA ILE A 387 22.68 24.45 -26.39
C ILE A 387 21.27 23.99 -26.81
N VAL A 388 20.82 22.88 -26.22
CA VAL A 388 19.47 22.32 -26.38
C VAL A 388 18.93 21.97 -25.00
N GLN A 389 17.73 22.45 -24.68
CA GLN A 389 17.05 22.05 -23.46
C GLN A 389 16.27 20.76 -23.69
N CYS A 390 16.84 19.63 -23.27
CA CYS A 390 16.21 18.33 -23.35
C CYS A 390 15.17 18.15 -22.24
N LYS A 391 13.99 17.66 -22.60
CA LYS A 391 12.89 17.30 -21.72
C LYS A 391 12.60 15.82 -21.91
N GLN A 392 12.41 15.10 -20.82
CA GLN A 392 12.06 13.69 -20.87
C GLN A 392 10.96 13.39 -19.85
N VAL A 393 9.99 12.59 -20.28
CA VAL A 393 8.96 12.02 -19.42
C VAL A 393 8.93 10.52 -19.63
N SER A 394 9.29 9.75 -18.62
CA SER A 394 9.00 8.31 -18.56
C SER A 394 7.67 8.07 -17.85
N ARG A 395 6.91 7.10 -18.35
CA ARG A 395 5.65 6.65 -17.78
C ARG A 395 5.64 5.15 -17.69
N ASP A 396 5.28 4.64 -16.52
CA ASP A 396 5.12 3.24 -16.23
C ASP A 396 3.76 3.01 -15.58
N ILE A 397 2.97 2.12 -16.15
CA ILE A 397 1.67 1.71 -15.60
C ILE A 397 1.72 0.21 -15.39
N THR A 398 1.56 -0.20 -14.14
CA THR A 398 1.50 -1.61 -13.77
C THR A 398 0.22 -1.89 -13.00
N ILE A 399 -0.33 -3.08 -13.24
CA ILE A 399 -1.46 -3.58 -12.47
C ILE A 399 -1.01 -4.84 -11.77
N SER A 400 -1.24 -4.88 -10.47
CA SER A 400 -1.01 -6.04 -9.63
C SER A 400 -2.34 -6.56 -9.13
N GLY A 401 -2.45 -7.86 -8.94
CA GLY A 401 -3.57 -8.45 -8.24
C GLY A 401 -3.15 -9.72 -7.56
N GLY A 402 -3.89 -10.12 -6.55
CA GLY A 402 -3.58 -11.30 -5.76
C GLY A 402 -4.48 -11.47 -4.56
N ILE A 403 -4.12 -12.46 -3.74
CA ILE A 403 -4.70 -12.66 -2.41
C ILE A 403 -3.59 -12.34 -1.43
N GLY A 404 -3.83 -11.44 -0.48
CA GLY A 404 -2.75 -11.03 0.39
C GLY A 404 -3.22 -10.48 1.71
N PHE A 405 -2.32 -10.55 2.67
CA PHE A 405 -2.34 -9.78 3.89
C PHE A 405 -1.54 -8.48 3.67
N THR A 406 -1.79 -7.47 4.50
CA THR A 406 -1.00 -6.23 4.48
C THR A 406 -0.30 -6.04 5.82
N PHE A 407 1.02 -6.20 5.88
CA PHE A 407 1.85 -5.84 7.06
C PHE A 407 2.76 -4.66 6.74
N ALA A 408 3.10 -3.89 7.78
CA ALA A 408 4.29 -3.03 7.76
C ALA A 408 5.58 -3.88 7.89
N PRO A 409 6.70 -3.49 7.27
CA PRO A 409 7.99 -4.18 7.36
C PRO A 409 8.52 -4.36 8.80
N THR A 410 8.30 -3.39 9.69
CA THR A 410 8.65 -3.48 11.12
C THR A 410 7.91 -4.58 11.84
N GLN A 411 6.64 -4.81 11.48
CA GLN A 411 5.86 -5.92 12.02
C GLN A 411 6.44 -7.25 11.57
N LEU A 412 6.92 -7.36 10.32
CA LEU A 412 7.54 -8.58 9.80
C LEU A 412 8.86 -8.93 10.50
N SER A 413 9.70 -7.93 10.80
CA SER A 413 10.98 -8.17 11.50
C SER A 413 10.76 -8.55 12.96
N TRP A 414 9.87 -7.84 13.66
CA TRP A 414 9.46 -8.21 15.01
C TRP A 414 8.81 -9.59 15.06
N LEU A 415 7.89 -9.89 14.14
CA LEU A 415 7.20 -11.17 14.07
C LEU A 415 8.20 -12.32 13.84
N LYS A 416 9.19 -12.13 12.95
CA LYS A 416 10.29 -13.09 12.75
C LYS A 416 11.07 -13.32 14.06
N ASN A 417 11.37 -12.26 14.81
CA ASN A 417 12.07 -12.37 16.09
C ASN A 417 11.24 -13.09 17.15
N LEU A 418 9.95 -12.76 17.27
CA LEU A 418 9.02 -13.41 18.19
C LEU A 418 8.88 -14.91 17.87
N LEU A 419 8.73 -15.27 16.59
CA LEU A 419 8.62 -16.66 16.16
C LEU A 419 9.92 -17.45 16.36
N GLY A 420 11.06 -16.79 16.16
CA GLY A 420 12.37 -17.33 16.52
C GLY A 420 12.45 -17.65 18.02
N ALA A 421 11.88 -16.79 18.87
CA ALA A 421 11.83 -16.99 20.31
C ALA A 421 10.79 -18.05 20.75
N LEU A 422 9.69 -18.21 20.00
CA LEU A 422 8.61 -19.18 20.28
C LEU A 422 8.86 -20.58 19.68
N GLY A 423 10.03 -20.82 19.08
CA GLY A 423 10.46 -22.17 18.68
C GLY A 423 10.04 -22.60 17.27
N ASN A 424 10.33 -21.77 16.25
CA ASN A 424 10.14 -22.11 14.83
C ASN A 424 8.74 -22.63 14.50
N VAL A 425 7.70 -21.93 14.96
CA VAL A 425 6.34 -22.17 14.44
C VAL A 425 6.37 -21.85 12.94
N PRO A 426 6.09 -22.82 12.04
CA PRO A 426 6.10 -22.57 10.61
C PRO A 426 4.94 -21.65 10.27
N LEU A 427 5.21 -20.35 10.16
CA LEU A 427 4.30 -19.47 9.48
C LEU A 427 4.45 -19.70 7.99
N LYS A 428 3.35 -19.99 7.32
CA LYS A 428 3.22 -19.73 5.89
C LYS A 428 3.19 -18.21 5.70
N ILE A 429 4.33 -17.55 5.88
CA ILE A 429 4.54 -16.19 5.38
C ILE A 429 4.95 -16.32 3.92
N ASP A 430 4.12 -16.97 3.11
CA ASP A 430 4.21 -16.77 1.68
C ASP A 430 3.59 -15.40 1.44
N SER A 431 4.40 -14.35 1.61
CA SER A 431 4.01 -12.93 1.53
C SER A 431 3.45 -12.50 0.17
N GLU A 432 3.28 -13.47 -0.74
CA GLU A 432 2.77 -13.31 -2.08
C GLU A 432 2.01 -14.58 -2.47
N PHE A 433 0.96 -14.93 -1.72
CA PHE A 433 -0.01 -15.92 -2.19
C PHE A 433 -0.71 -15.37 -3.44
N LEU A 434 -0.07 -15.56 -4.60
CA LEU A 434 -0.48 -15.08 -5.93
C LEU A 434 -0.38 -13.55 -6.12
N ASN A 435 0.77 -12.91 -5.89
CA ASN A 435 0.98 -11.56 -6.42
C ASN A 435 1.38 -11.65 -7.90
N LYS A 436 0.48 -11.29 -8.82
CA LYS A 436 0.80 -11.18 -10.25
C LYS A 436 0.78 -9.72 -10.63
N THR A 437 1.94 -9.22 -11.07
CA THR A 437 2.07 -7.88 -11.63
C THR A 437 2.20 -7.97 -13.15
N THR A 438 1.40 -7.18 -13.86
CA THR A 438 1.38 -7.09 -15.32
C THR A 438 1.70 -5.65 -15.72
N PRO A 439 2.77 -5.39 -16.49
CA PRO A 439 2.99 -4.08 -17.08
C PRO A 439 1.91 -3.83 -18.14
N VAL A 440 1.23 -2.69 -18.04
CA VAL A 440 0.18 -2.28 -18.97
C VAL A 440 0.74 -1.35 -20.03
N ALA A 441 1.58 -0.40 -19.61
CA ALA A 441 2.20 0.55 -20.51
C ALA A 441 3.56 1.00 -19.98
N HIS A 442 4.55 1.02 -20.87
CA HIS A 442 5.82 1.71 -20.66
C HIS A 442 6.04 2.65 -21.84
N LYS A 443 6.28 3.94 -21.57
CA LYS A 443 6.55 4.91 -22.63
C LYS A 443 7.48 6.00 -22.14
N VAL A 444 8.49 6.31 -22.94
CA VAL A 444 9.39 7.44 -22.73
C VAL A 444 9.18 8.42 -23.88
N ASP A 445 8.81 9.65 -23.54
CA ASP A 445 8.76 10.76 -24.47
C ASP A 445 9.99 11.66 -24.23
N ILE A 446 10.60 12.13 -25.31
CA ILE A 446 11.79 13.01 -25.29
C ILE A 446 11.56 14.17 -26.26
N LEU A 447 11.87 15.39 -25.81
CA LEU A 447 11.81 16.61 -26.63
C LEU A 447 13.03 17.52 -26.39
N PRO A 448 13.59 18.18 -27.42
CA PRO A 448 13.33 17.92 -28.83
C PRO A 448 13.91 16.56 -29.28
N LYS A 449 13.38 15.99 -30.35
CA LYS A 449 13.85 14.71 -30.94
C LYS A 449 15.16 14.91 -31.71
N VAL A 450 16.25 15.07 -30.96
CA VAL A 450 17.61 15.22 -31.49
C VAL A 450 18.56 14.28 -30.75
N HIS A 451 19.63 13.86 -31.42
CA HIS A 451 20.55 12.85 -30.90
C HIS A 451 21.16 13.22 -29.53
N ILE A 452 21.43 14.52 -29.31
CA ILE A 452 21.98 15.02 -28.03
C ILE A 452 21.01 14.82 -26.84
N CYS A 453 19.71 14.67 -27.08
CA CYS A 453 18.72 14.38 -26.06
C CYS A 453 18.43 12.88 -25.88
N GLY A 454 19.17 12.00 -26.57
CA GLY A 454 18.98 10.55 -26.51
C GLY A 454 17.85 10.02 -27.41
N ALA A 455 17.45 10.79 -28.43
CA ALA A 455 16.50 10.37 -29.46
C ALA A 455 17.16 9.58 -30.60
#